data_AF-A0A087V9V0-F1
#
_entry.id   AF-A0A087V9V0-F1
#
_cell.length_a   1.000
_cell.length_b   1.000
_cell.length_c   1.000
_cell.angle_alpha   90.00
_cell.angle_beta   90.00
_cell.angle_gamma   90.00
#
_symmetry.space_group_name_H-M   'P 1'
#
loop_
_entity.id
_entity.type
_entity.pdbx_description
1 polymer ?
#
loop_
_entity_poly.entity_id
_entity_poly.type
_entity_poly.pdbx_seq_one_letter_code
_entity_poly.pdbx_strand_id
1 'polypeptide(L)' 'TVVGRDRPLRVTVGWYVVLPCHLSPRADARSLDIRWIRRHVSETVHHYRNGEDLYREQMEEYVGRTEV' A
#
# COMPACT_ATOMS: atom_id res chain seq x y z
N THR A 1 -8.10 -5.97 12.86
CA THR A 1 -6.64 -6.09 12.66
C THR A 1 -6.36 -6.13 11.16
N VAL A 2 -5.12 -5.84 10.75
CA VAL A 2 -4.70 -5.99 9.34
C VAL A 2 -4.07 -7.36 9.16
N VAL A 3 -4.49 -8.09 8.14
CA VAL A 3 -3.96 -9.41 7.78
C VAL A 3 -3.30 -9.31 6.41
N GLY A 4 -2.01 -9.64 6.37
CA GLY A 4 -1.20 -9.72 5.15
C GLY A 4 -1.02 -11.16 4.66
N ARG A 5 -0.10 -11.35 3.71
CA ARG A 5 0.27 -12.69 3.24
C ARG A 5 1.27 -13.37 4.18
N ASP A 6 1.11 -14.67 4.33
CA ASP A 6 2.05 -15.51 5.10
C ASP A 6 3.32 -15.87 4.31
N ARG A 7 3.33 -15.65 2.99
CA ARG A 7 4.44 -16.02 2.11
C ARG A 7 4.83 -14.88 1.18
N PRO A 8 6.12 -14.70 0.88
CA PRO A 8 6.60 -13.69 -0.05
C PRO A 8 5.95 -13.78 -1.42
N LEU A 9 5.86 -12.63 -2.09
CA LEU A 9 5.52 -12.52 -3.51
C LEU A 9 6.79 -12.59 -4.34
N ARG A 10 6.71 -13.25 -5.49
CA ARG A 10 7.74 -13.23 -6.53
C ARG A 10 7.15 -12.54 -7.75
N VAL A 11 7.89 -11.60 -8.31
CA VAL A 11 7.50 -10.83 -9.50
C VAL A 11 8.69 -10.72 -10.44
N THR A 12 8.43 -10.72 -11.74
CA THR A 12 9.43 -10.48 -12.78
C THR A 12 9.66 -8.98 -12.92
N VAL A 13 10.92 -8.55 -13.07
CA VAL A 13 11.26 -7.14 -13.29
C VAL A 13 10.50 -6.60 -14.51
N GLY A 14 9.98 -5.37 -14.39
CA GLY A 14 9.18 -4.71 -15.43
C GLY A 14 7.68 -5.01 -15.38
N TRP A 15 7.23 -5.92 -14.50
CA TRP A 15 5.82 -6.24 -14.30
C TRP A 15 5.26 -5.59 -13.03
N TYR A 16 3.95 -5.40 -13.02
CA TYR A 16 3.19 -4.96 -11.86
C TYR A 16 3.00 -6.10 -10.85
N VAL A 17 2.87 -5.76 -9.57
CA VAL A 17 2.54 -6.68 -8.49
C VAL A 17 1.51 -6.04 -7.58
N VAL A 18 0.56 -6.85 -7.11
CA VAL A 18 -0.39 -6.45 -6.06
C VAL A 18 0.12 -6.99 -4.72
N LEU A 19 0.20 -6.12 -3.72
CA LEU A 19 0.48 -6.48 -2.34
C LEU A 19 -0.87 -6.53 -1.58
N PRO A 20 -1.47 -7.71 -1.35
CA PRO A 20 -2.78 -7.78 -0.73
C PRO A 20 -2.69 -7.71 0.80
N CYS A 21 -3.60 -6.94 1.40
CA CYS A 21 -3.94 -7.01 2.81
C CYS A 21 -5.43 -6.77 2.99
N HIS A 22 -6.01 -7.19 4.11
CA HIS A 22 -7.41 -6.93 4.42
C HIS A 22 -7.63 -6.72 5.92
N LEU A 23 -8.77 -6.13 6.25
CA LEU A 23 -9.23 -6.00 7.63
C LEU A 23 -9.94 -7.29 8.07
N SER A 24 -9.59 -7.76 9.26
CA SER A 24 -10.30 -8.85 9.95
C SER A 24 -10.80 -8.36 11.32
N PRO A 25 -12.11 -8.45 11.61
CA PRO A 25 -13.19 -8.86 10.70
C PRO A 25 -13.36 -7.89 9.52
N ARG A 26 -14.09 -8.31 8.48
CA ARG A 26 -14.30 -7.53 7.26
C ARG A 26 -14.99 -6.20 7.59
N ALA A 27 -14.42 -5.10 7.11
CA ALA A 27 -14.96 -3.76 7.26
C ALA A 27 -14.69 -2.93 5.99
N ASP A 28 -15.44 -1.84 5.80
CA ASP A 28 -15.16 -0.86 4.74
C ASP A 28 -13.90 -0.05 5.10
N ALA A 29 -12.97 0.04 4.16
CA ALA A 29 -11.70 0.74 4.32
C ALA A 29 -11.63 2.06 3.54
N ARG A 30 -12.69 2.42 2.78
CA ARG A 30 -12.66 3.59 1.89
C ARG A 30 -12.34 4.90 2.60
N SER A 31 -12.82 5.07 3.83
CA SER A 31 -12.61 6.29 4.64
C SER A 31 -11.40 6.19 5.58
N LEU A 32 -10.54 5.17 5.45
CA LEU A 32 -9.38 5.00 6.31
C LEU A 32 -8.14 5.67 5.70
N ASP A 33 -7.17 5.99 6.57
CA ASP A 33 -5.80 6.31 6.18
C ASP A 33 -5.03 4.98 6.06
N ILE A 34 -4.56 4.66 4.86
CA ILE A 34 -3.87 3.41 4.55
C ILE A 34 -2.48 3.75 4.03
N ARG A 35 -1.45 3.18 4.68
CA ARG A 35 -0.05 3.37 4.31
C ARG A 35 0.65 2.05 4.05
N TRP A 36 1.33 1.96 2.92
CA TRP A 36 2.39 0.99 2.71
C TRP A 36 3.72 1.66 3.04
N ILE A 37 4.48 1.05 3.96
CA ILE A 37 5.79 1.53 4.38
C ILE A 37 6.84 0.47 4.09
N ARG A 38 8.08 0.90 3.85
CA ARG A 38 9.20 -0.03 3.60
C ARG A 38 9.73 -0.64 4.90
N ARG A 39 10.39 0.17 5.73
CA ARG A 39 10.86 -0.24 7.08
C ARG A 39 10.41 0.75 8.14
N HIS A 40 10.46 2.05 7.82
CA HIS A 40 10.08 3.13 8.72
C HIS A 40 8.85 3.89 8.23
N VAL A 41 8.12 4.54 9.15
CA VAL A 41 6.91 5.31 8.80
C VAL A 41 7.22 6.47 7.85
N SER A 42 8.44 7.01 7.88
CA SER A 42 8.92 8.03 6.95
C SER A 42 9.21 7.49 5.55
N GLU A 43 9.33 6.17 5.38
CA GLU A 43 9.60 5.50 4.11
C GLU A 43 8.29 5.04 3.46
N THR A 44 7.42 6.01 3.17
CA THR A 44 6.11 5.78 2.58
C THR A 44 6.24 5.33 1.12
N VAL A 45 5.79 4.12 0.84
CA VAL A 45 5.70 3.56 -0.52
C VAL A 45 4.41 4.01 -1.19
N HIS A 46 3.30 3.94 -0.47
CA HIS A 46 1.99 4.35 -0.95
C HIS A 46 1.17 4.90 0.22
N HIS A 47 0.36 5.92 -0.04
CA HIS A 47 -0.52 6.51 0.95
C HIS A 47 -1.86 6.83 0.30
N TYR A 48 -2.91 6.27 0.88
CA TYR A 48 -4.29 6.48 0.49
C TYR A 48 -5.05 7.06 1.68
N ARG A 49 -5.92 8.03 1.43
CA ARG A 49 -6.82 8.57 2.45
C ARG A 49 -8.11 9.09 1.82
N ASN A 50 -9.24 8.70 2.40
CA ASN A 50 -10.57 9.22 2.04
C ASN A 50 -10.94 9.10 0.55
N GLY A 51 -10.53 8.02 -0.13
CA GLY A 51 -10.85 7.81 -1.54
C GLY A 51 -9.75 8.24 -2.52
N GLU A 52 -8.63 8.80 -2.03
CA GLU A 52 -7.61 9.41 -2.88
C GLU A 52 -6.21 8.90 -2.57
N ASP A 53 -5.41 8.75 -3.63
CA ASP A 53 -3.98 8.47 -3.57
C ASP A 53 -3.19 9.77 -3.34
N LEU A 54 -2.39 9.81 -2.28
CA LEU A 54 -1.63 10.97 -1.85
C LEU A 54 -0.18 10.88 -2.33
N TYR A 55 0.04 11.11 -3.63
CA TYR A 55 1.35 11.00 -4.27
C TYR A 55 2.44 11.87 -3.64
N ARG A 56 2.09 13.02 -3.05
CA ARG A 56 3.07 13.94 -2.41
C ARG A 56 3.70 13.38 -1.14
N GLU A 57 3.05 12.41 -0.49
CA GLU A 57 3.55 11.78 0.74
C GLU A 57 4.40 10.53 0.44
N GLN A 58 4.52 10.13 -0.83
CA GLN A 58 5.32 8.98 -1.26
C GLN A 58 6.80 9.34 -1.41
N MET A 59 7.68 8.37 -1.18
CA MET A 59 9.08 8.48 -1.57
C MET A 59 9.18 8.66 -3.08
N GLU A 60 10.12 9.49 -3.55
CA GLU A 60 10.27 9.87 -4.97
C GLU A 60 10.31 8.65 -5.92
N GLU A 61 10.93 7.55 -5.49
CA GLU A 61 11.07 6.30 -6.25
C GLU A 61 9.76 5.51 -6.49
N TYR A 62 8.66 5.88 -5.82
CA TYR A 62 7.34 5.25 -5.94
C TYR A 62 6.22 6.17 -6.47
N VAL A 63 6.49 7.48 -6.60
CA VAL A 63 5.51 8.45 -7.12
C VAL A 63 5.02 8.01 -8.51
N GLY A 64 3.69 7.89 -8.66
CA GLY A 64 3.04 7.50 -9.91
C GLY A 64 3.23 6.03 -10.31
N ARG A 65 3.72 5.17 -9.39
CA ARG A 65 3.95 3.73 -9.63
C ARG A 65 3.06 2.83 -8.77
N THR A 66 2.20 3.42 -7.94
CA THR A 66 1.33 2.72 -6.99
C THR A 66 -0.06 3.35 -7.00
N GLU A 67 -1.08 2.51 -6.79
CA GLU A 67 -2.50 2.88 -6.77
C GLU A 67 -3.29 1.88 -5.90
N VAL A 68 -4.47 2.29 -5.42
CA VAL A 68 -5.44 1.45 -4.68
C VAL A 68 -6.59 0.97 -5.57
#